data_AF-A0A3E0C347-F1
#
_entry.id   AF-A0A3E0C347-F1
#
_cell.length_a   1.000
_cell.length_b   1.000
_cell.length_c   1.000
_cell.angle_alpha   90.00
_cell.angle_beta   90.00
_cell.angle_gamma   90.00
#
_symmetry.space_group_name_H-M   'P 1'
#
loop_
_entity.id
_entity.type
_entity.pdbx_description
1 polymer ?
#
loop_
_entity_poly.entity_id
_entity_poly.type
_entity_poly.pdbx_seq_one_letter_code
_entity_poly.pdbx_strand_id
1 'polypeptide(L)'
;MARLLSVNVGLPRDIEWKGRTVHTSIWKEPLTSRCWAARLNLVGDGQGDLAGHGGEHRAVFVYQTESAHFWKEQLKWPDVVYGQFCENFTVEGMPDSDVCIGDRYRIGSALFEVTQPRVTCYRVGIRVNEPRMAALLTSSGRPGFYLRVLKEGEVGADDEIVKVDEAGERMTVTEINALLYSPHHPRDRLERALRIDALSSGWKRSFEALLSNSVTGKTGGNAGLAPASAAYPTTPGFHSLTVVSVVVESADVVSYSLQRADRQPLPMAKPGQYVVLRLPQDGGRPPLYRSYSISNGPSTLEYRISVKFEEGGAAATYLRDRVRVGDVIDVSAPRGSFVLLQSPSPVVLLSAGIGATPVLAMLNTLSSQRSTRQVWWLHAARDGQHHPFDAEAGRLADALAHCRRYICFSQPDATRDRQGVEYTETGHFSEARLAGAGIPTQADVYLCGPSRFMVDMKAALTNLGFAKRQIHTEIFNGLESMTPGIVGDAIRAPHLPENHGATGPIVSFARSGIDVHWDGVAYQSILELAEACDVPVRWACRTGVCHNCESGLVSGSIAYSPEPLDKPADGNLLICCSQPVGDTVIDL
;
A
#
# COMPACT_ATOMS: atom_id res chain seq x y z
N MET A 1 -0.08 -9.79 -43.26
CA MET A 1 1.10 -10.28 -42.52
C MET A 1 1.45 -9.22 -41.50
N ALA A 2 1.81 -9.61 -40.27
CA ALA A 2 2.15 -8.63 -39.23
C ALA A 2 3.53 -7.99 -39.52
N ARG A 3 3.69 -6.70 -39.25
CA ARG A 3 4.93 -5.95 -39.53
C ARG A 3 5.29 -5.02 -38.40
N LEU A 4 6.59 -4.83 -38.20
CA LEU A 4 7.16 -3.85 -37.29
C LEU A 4 7.26 -2.51 -38.03
N LEU A 5 6.41 -1.56 -37.68
CA LEU A 5 6.36 -0.25 -38.35
C LEU A 5 7.38 0.73 -37.78
N SER A 6 7.68 0.63 -36.48
CA SER A 6 8.66 1.48 -35.83
C SER A 6 9.30 0.83 -34.62
N VAL A 7 10.59 1.10 -34.44
CA VAL A 7 11.31 0.87 -33.19
C VAL A 7 11.51 2.21 -32.51
N ASN A 8 10.94 2.38 -31.31
CA ASN A 8 11.02 3.60 -30.53
C ASN A 8 11.80 3.37 -29.24
N VAL A 9 12.67 4.30 -28.89
CA VAL A 9 13.47 4.25 -27.65
C VAL A 9 13.45 5.60 -26.95
N GLY A 10 13.66 5.60 -25.64
CA GLY A 10 13.79 6.83 -24.86
C GLY A 10 14.47 6.59 -23.52
N LEU A 11 15.41 7.47 -23.17
CA LEU A 11 16.01 7.48 -21.84
C LEU A 11 15.13 8.28 -20.86
N PRO A 12 15.14 7.91 -19.56
CA PRO A 12 14.43 8.66 -18.54
C PRO A 12 14.89 10.11 -18.48
N ARG A 13 13.94 11.03 -18.29
CA ARG A 13 14.17 12.44 -18.06
C ARG A 13 13.23 12.98 -17.00
N ASP A 14 13.62 14.11 -16.43
CA ASP A 14 12.78 14.85 -15.48
C ASP A 14 11.83 15.77 -16.24
N ILE A 15 10.58 15.80 -15.79
CA ILE A 15 9.56 16.74 -16.26
C ILE A 15 8.87 17.38 -15.06
N GLU A 16 8.31 18.57 -15.26
CA GLU A 16 7.39 19.17 -14.30
C GLU A 16 5.96 18.68 -14.57
N TRP A 17 5.27 18.22 -13.52
CA TRP A 17 3.87 17.87 -13.57
C TRP A 17 3.20 18.14 -12.23
N LYS A 18 2.16 18.99 -12.25
CA LYS A 18 1.44 19.42 -11.04
C LYS A 18 2.36 19.97 -9.93
N GLY A 19 3.38 20.75 -10.31
CA GLY A 19 4.34 21.35 -9.37
C GLY A 19 5.35 20.36 -8.77
N ARG A 20 5.40 19.11 -9.26
CA ARG A 20 6.33 18.07 -8.81
C ARG A 20 7.23 17.64 -9.96
N THR A 21 8.39 17.10 -9.63
CA THR A 21 9.30 16.51 -10.62
C THR A 21 8.98 15.03 -10.84
N VAL A 22 8.73 14.65 -12.09
CA VAL A 22 8.50 13.26 -12.50
C VAL A 22 9.68 12.76 -13.33
N HIS A 23 10.39 11.75 -12.83
CA HIS A 23 11.40 11.01 -13.57
C HIS A 23 10.76 9.91 -14.43
N THR A 24 10.84 10.03 -15.75
CA THR A 24 10.05 9.19 -16.66
C THR A 24 10.68 9.01 -18.03
N SER A 25 10.47 7.85 -18.65
CA SER A 25 10.79 7.55 -20.05
C SER A 25 9.55 7.45 -20.94
N ILE A 26 8.45 8.11 -20.55
CA ILE A 26 7.18 8.05 -21.30
C ILE A 26 7.26 8.67 -22.72
N TRP A 27 8.31 9.44 -23.02
CA TRP A 27 8.61 9.87 -24.37
C TRP A 27 9.63 8.92 -25.00
N LYS A 28 9.20 8.26 -26.07
CA LYS A 28 10.06 7.49 -26.96
C LYS A 28 10.01 8.08 -28.35
N GLU A 29 11.14 8.05 -29.04
CA GLU A 29 11.29 8.57 -30.39
C GLU A 29 11.62 7.44 -31.36
N PRO A 30 11.06 7.46 -32.58
CA PRO A 30 11.39 6.48 -33.62
C PRO A 30 12.87 6.52 -33.99
N LEU A 31 13.48 5.35 -34.11
CA LEU A 31 14.81 5.18 -34.67
C LEU A 31 14.74 5.05 -36.19
N THR A 32 15.69 5.68 -36.89
CA THR A 32 15.86 5.52 -38.34
C THR A 32 16.76 4.34 -38.70
N SER A 33 17.54 3.82 -37.73
CA SER A 33 18.44 2.68 -37.90
C SER A 33 17.89 1.43 -37.21
N ARG A 34 18.44 0.27 -37.55
CA ARG A 34 18.23 -0.95 -36.77
C ARG A 34 18.74 -0.77 -35.33
N CYS A 35 18.15 -1.51 -34.41
CA CYS A 35 18.40 -1.46 -32.98
C CYS A 35 18.69 -2.86 -32.45
N TRP A 36 19.62 -2.98 -31.50
CA TRP A 36 19.87 -4.23 -30.80
C TRP A 36 18.85 -4.42 -29.67
N ALA A 37 18.12 -5.54 -29.70
CA ALA A 37 17.25 -5.97 -28.63
C ALA A 37 18.02 -6.87 -27.65
N ALA A 38 18.39 -6.31 -26.49
CA ALA A 38 19.05 -7.05 -25.41
C ALA A 38 18.02 -7.67 -24.47
N ARG A 39 18.47 -8.57 -23.58
CA ARG A 39 17.60 -9.30 -22.64
C ARG A 39 16.62 -8.45 -21.86
N LEU A 40 17.04 -7.27 -21.42
CA LEU A 40 16.27 -6.41 -20.51
C LEU A 40 15.69 -5.17 -21.18
N ASN A 41 16.24 -4.75 -22.32
CA ASN A 41 15.74 -3.59 -23.07
C ASN A 41 16.29 -3.52 -24.49
N LEU A 42 15.73 -2.62 -25.30
CA LEU A 42 16.37 -2.13 -26.53
C LEU A 42 17.55 -1.20 -26.21
N VAL A 43 18.60 -1.26 -27.01
CA VAL A 43 19.72 -0.31 -26.88
C VAL A 43 19.24 1.12 -27.14
N GLY A 44 19.53 2.02 -26.19
CA GLY A 44 19.08 3.41 -26.20
C GLY A 44 17.78 3.66 -25.44
N ASP A 45 17.15 2.62 -24.89
CA ASP A 45 15.94 2.74 -24.08
C ASP A 45 16.22 2.55 -22.58
N GLY A 46 15.44 3.21 -21.72
CA GLY A 46 15.52 3.05 -20.27
C GLY A 46 14.19 3.24 -19.54
N GLN A 47 14.17 2.96 -18.24
CA GLN A 47 12.99 3.11 -17.38
C GLN A 47 13.28 4.02 -16.19
N GLY A 48 12.42 5.01 -15.97
CA GLY A 48 12.57 5.97 -14.85
C GLY A 48 12.12 5.42 -13.49
N ASP A 49 11.52 4.22 -13.46
CA ASP A 49 11.03 3.60 -12.22
C ASP A 49 11.14 2.08 -12.32
N LEU A 50 12.21 1.53 -11.73
CA LEU A 50 12.50 0.09 -11.78
C LEU A 50 11.67 -0.73 -10.78
N ALA A 51 10.97 -0.08 -9.83
CA ALA A 51 10.07 -0.80 -8.93
C ALA A 51 8.76 -1.17 -9.64
N GLY A 52 8.28 -0.28 -10.51
CA GLY A 52 7.04 -0.46 -11.28
C GLY A 52 7.24 -0.89 -12.73
N HIS A 53 8.44 -0.75 -13.32
CA HIS A 53 8.71 -0.98 -14.75
C HIS A 53 10.02 -1.72 -15.00
N GLY A 54 10.21 -2.19 -16.24
CA GLY A 54 11.40 -2.91 -16.67
C GLY A 54 11.45 -4.36 -16.17
N GLY A 55 12.63 -4.97 -16.33
CA GLY A 55 12.86 -6.39 -16.07
C GLY A 55 12.54 -7.29 -17.27
N GLU A 56 12.93 -8.56 -17.18
CA GLU A 56 12.84 -9.52 -18.29
C GLU A 56 11.43 -9.61 -18.90
N HIS A 57 10.38 -9.66 -18.07
CA HIS A 57 9.00 -9.76 -18.56
C HIS A 57 8.46 -8.48 -19.22
N ARG A 58 9.23 -7.38 -19.24
CA ARG A 58 8.81 -6.08 -19.77
C ARG A 58 9.89 -5.43 -20.63
N ALA A 59 10.72 -6.25 -21.26
CA ALA A 59 11.87 -5.79 -22.03
C ALA A 59 11.46 -4.91 -23.22
N VAL A 60 10.34 -5.25 -23.89
CA VAL A 60 9.82 -4.49 -25.03
C VAL A 60 8.31 -4.32 -24.88
N PHE A 61 7.83 -3.07 -24.89
CA PHE A 61 6.40 -2.78 -24.95
C PHE A 61 5.92 -2.67 -26.41
N VAL A 62 4.81 -3.34 -26.74
CA VAL A 62 4.23 -3.37 -28.08
C VAL A 62 2.87 -2.68 -28.08
N TYR A 63 2.64 -1.82 -29.08
CA TYR A 63 1.34 -1.20 -29.31
C TYR A 63 1.00 -1.17 -30.80
N GLN A 64 -0.27 -1.48 -31.11
CA GLN A 64 -0.70 -1.64 -32.50
C GLN A 64 -1.25 -0.34 -33.08
N THR A 65 -1.04 -0.13 -34.38
CA THR A 65 -1.59 1.02 -35.12
C THR A 65 -3.11 0.98 -35.18
N GLU A 66 -3.74 -0.20 -35.21
CA GLU A 66 -5.20 -0.34 -35.19
C GLU A 66 -5.79 0.21 -33.88
N SER A 67 -5.11 -0.04 -32.75
CA SER A 67 -5.49 0.53 -31.45
C SER A 67 -5.22 2.04 -31.41
N ALA A 68 -4.12 2.52 -31.99
CA ALA A 68 -3.87 3.96 -32.13
C ALA A 68 -4.92 4.69 -32.97
N HIS A 69 -5.34 4.11 -34.11
CA HIS A 69 -6.39 4.66 -34.97
C HIS A 69 -7.75 4.70 -34.27
N PHE A 70 -8.08 3.66 -33.50
CA PHE A 70 -9.26 3.67 -32.64
C PHE A 70 -9.25 4.89 -31.71
N TRP A 71 -8.13 5.17 -31.02
CA TRP A 71 -8.05 6.35 -30.14
C TRP A 71 -8.10 7.68 -30.87
N LYS A 72 -7.49 7.74 -32.07
CA LYS A 72 -7.59 8.91 -32.94
C LYS A 72 -9.06 9.28 -33.21
N GLU A 73 -9.87 8.28 -33.55
CA GLU A 73 -11.30 8.48 -33.80
C GLU A 73 -12.07 8.82 -32.52
N GLN A 74 -11.87 8.06 -31.45
CA GLN A 74 -12.60 8.24 -30.19
C GLN A 74 -12.31 9.59 -29.51
N LEU A 75 -11.07 10.05 -29.57
CA LEU A 75 -10.62 11.28 -28.90
C LEU A 75 -10.46 12.47 -29.85
N LYS A 76 -10.78 12.28 -31.14
CA LYS A 76 -10.66 13.29 -32.20
C LYS A 76 -9.27 13.91 -32.26
N TRP A 77 -8.24 13.08 -32.07
CA TRP A 77 -6.85 13.52 -32.22
C TRP A 77 -6.52 13.75 -33.70
N PRO A 78 -5.49 14.56 -34.01
CA PRO A 78 -5.05 14.79 -35.38
C PRO A 78 -4.44 13.52 -35.98
N ASP A 79 -3.12 13.37 -35.94
CA ASP A 79 -2.43 12.14 -36.33
C ASP A 79 -1.70 11.55 -35.14
N VAL A 80 -1.62 10.22 -35.11
CA VAL A 80 -0.89 9.48 -34.08
C VAL A 80 0.53 9.25 -34.56
N VAL A 81 1.49 9.63 -33.74
CA VAL A 81 2.91 9.40 -34.01
C VAL A 81 3.37 8.09 -33.37
N TYR A 82 4.39 7.46 -33.97
CA TYR A 82 5.00 6.27 -33.38
C TYR A 82 5.69 6.60 -32.05
N GLY A 83 5.55 5.71 -31.07
CA GLY A 83 6.00 5.93 -29.69
C GLY A 83 5.04 6.76 -28.83
N GLN A 84 3.88 7.19 -29.36
CA GLN A 84 2.93 8.04 -28.64
C GLN A 84 2.39 7.39 -27.36
N PHE A 85 2.28 6.07 -27.32
CA PHE A 85 1.82 5.33 -26.14
C PHE A 85 2.98 4.83 -25.27
N CYS A 86 4.21 5.29 -25.52
CA CYS A 86 5.47 4.85 -24.93
C CYS A 86 5.89 3.42 -25.37
N GLU A 87 5.33 2.93 -26.48
CA GLU A 87 5.67 1.63 -27.03
C GLU A 87 7.08 1.62 -27.61
N ASN A 88 7.79 0.51 -27.38
CA ASN A 88 9.04 0.23 -28.04
C ASN A 88 8.80 -0.22 -29.49
N PHE A 89 7.80 -1.07 -29.71
CA PHE A 89 7.42 -1.52 -31.05
C PHE A 89 6.03 -1.01 -31.39
N THR A 90 5.97 -0.19 -32.44
CA THR A 90 4.70 0.10 -33.12
C THR A 90 4.51 -0.94 -34.22
N VAL A 91 3.41 -1.67 -34.19
CA VAL A 91 3.17 -2.82 -35.08
C VAL A 91 1.81 -2.72 -35.80
N GLU A 92 1.67 -3.45 -36.89
CA GLU A 92 0.38 -3.75 -37.54
C GLU A 92 0.11 -5.26 -37.55
N GLY A 93 -1.17 -5.65 -37.52
CA GLY A 93 -1.58 -7.05 -37.66
C GLY A 93 -1.36 -7.92 -36.42
N MET A 94 -1.30 -7.33 -35.22
CA MET A 94 -1.15 -8.04 -33.95
C MET A 94 -2.18 -7.62 -32.88
N PRO A 95 -3.50 -7.69 -33.14
CA PRO A 95 -4.50 -7.18 -32.22
C PRO A 95 -4.48 -7.92 -30.87
N ASP A 96 -4.76 -7.18 -29.77
CA ASP A 96 -4.79 -7.72 -28.40
C ASP A 96 -5.78 -8.89 -28.23
N SER A 97 -6.79 -8.97 -29.11
CA SER A 97 -7.80 -10.03 -29.15
C SER A 97 -7.29 -11.36 -29.71
N ASP A 98 -6.14 -11.36 -30.41
CA ASP A 98 -5.65 -12.54 -31.14
C ASP A 98 -4.30 -13.02 -30.60
N VAL A 99 -3.49 -12.09 -30.07
CA VAL A 99 -2.19 -12.39 -29.46
C VAL A 99 -2.39 -13.06 -28.11
N CYS A 100 -1.79 -14.25 -27.91
CA CYS A 100 -1.84 -14.97 -26.64
C CYS A 100 -0.59 -14.77 -25.79
N ILE A 101 -0.75 -14.78 -24.46
CA ILE A 101 0.40 -14.82 -23.54
C ILE A 101 1.13 -16.15 -23.73
N GLY A 102 2.42 -16.09 -24.02
CA GLY A 102 3.27 -17.23 -24.38
C GLY A 102 3.49 -17.43 -25.88
N ASP A 103 2.80 -16.69 -26.76
CA ASP A 103 3.10 -16.72 -28.20
C ASP A 103 4.54 -16.22 -28.45
N ARG A 104 5.23 -16.82 -29.42
CA ARG A 104 6.59 -16.45 -29.78
C ARG A 104 6.70 -15.90 -31.19
N TYR A 105 7.43 -14.80 -31.31
CA TYR A 105 7.58 -14.07 -32.56
C TYR A 105 9.04 -13.85 -32.88
N ARG A 106 9.41 -14.11 -34.12
CA ARG A 106 10.69 -13.69 -34.69
C ARG A 106 10.49 -12.34 -35.39
N ILE A 107 11.33 -11.38 -35.05
CA ILE A 107 11.37 -10.05 -35.66
C ILE A 107 12.83 -9.74 -35.92
N GLY A 108 13.19 -9.46 -37.17
CA GLY A 108 14.59 -9.39 -37.58
C GLY A 108 15.35 -10.68 -37.24
N SER A 109 16.46 -10.55 -36.51
CA SER A 109 17.26 -11.70 -36.03
C SER A 109 16.94 -12.13 -34.58
N ALA A 110 16.05 -11.41 -33.89
CA ALA A 110 15.70 -11.63 -32.49
C ALA A 110 14.45 -12.52 -32.33
N LEU A 111 14.32 -13.14 -31.15
CA LEU A 111 13.18 -13.97 -30.77
C LEU A 111 12.55 -13.44 -29.49
N PHE A 112 11.24 -13.27 -29.50
CA PHE A 112 10.45 -12.70 -28.42
C PHE A 112 9.34 -13.64 -27.96
N GLU A 113 8.91 -13.48 -26.72
CA GLU A 113 7.74 -14.19 -26.16
C GLU A 113 6.83 -13.20 -25.42
N VAL A 114 5.52 -13.32 -25.61
CA VAL A 114 4.50 -12.47 -24.95
C VAL A 114 4.37 -12.86 -23.49
N THR A 115 4.48 -11.90 -22.58
CA THR A 115 4.58 -12.18 -21.13
C THR A 115 3.44 -11.63 -20.29
N GLN A 116 2.81 -10.53 -20.71
CA GLN A 116 1.71 -9.90 -19.97
C GLN A 116 1.08 -8.75 -20.77
N PRO A 117 -0.20 -8.41 -20.48
CA PRO A 117 -0.76 -7.12 -20.87
C PRO A 117 -0.01 -5.93 -20.24
N ARG A 118 -0.21 -4.75 -20.81
CA ARG A 118 0.28 -3.49 -20.22
C ARG A 118 -0.39 -3.23 -18.87
N VAL A 119 0.41 -2.88 -17.87
CA VAL A 119 -0.09 -2.22 -16.66
C VAL A 119 -0.05 -0.71 -16.91
N THR A 120 -1.23 -0.08 -16.95
CA THR A 120 -1.39 1.34 -17.27
C THR A 120 -1.17 2.22 -16.03
N CYS A 121 -0.42 3.32 -16.19
CA CYS A 121 -0.17 4.31 -15.13
C CYS A 121 -0.42 5.72 -15.65
N TYR A 122 -0.52 6.71 -14.74
CA TYR A 122 -0.83 8.10 -15.06
C TYR A 122 0.07 8.74 -16.13
N ARG A 123 1.33 8.27 -16.27
CA ARG A 123 2.31 8.83 -17.21
C ARG A 123 1.82 8.82 -18.65
N VAL A 124 1.08 7.77 -19.08
CA VAL A 124 0.52 7.73 -20.44
C VAL A 124 -0.43 8.90 -20.68
N GLY A 125 -1.21 9.28 -19.66
CA GLY A 125 -2.10 10.44 -19.73
C GLY A 125 -1.36 11.76 -19.84
N ILE A 126 -0.19 11.88 -19.22
CA ILE A 126 0.71 13.03 -19.41
C ILE A 126 1.17 13.09 -20.88
N ARG A 127 1.67 11.97 -21.42
CA ARG A 127 2.25 11.91 -22.77
C ARG A 127 1.27 12.27 -23.87
N VAL A 128 0.02 11.82 -23.73
CA VAL A 128 -1.02 11.99 -24.75
C VAL A 128 -2.03 13.10 -24.41
N ASN A 129 -1.80 13.83 -23.32
CA ASN A 129 -2.67 14.89 -22.83
C ASN A 129 -4.14 14.46 -22.61
N GLU A 130 -4.33 13.28 -22.03
CA GLU A 130 -5.64 12.76 -21.63
C GLU A 130 -5.51 12.05 -20.27
N PRO A 131 -5.84 12.72 -19.16
CA PRO A 131 -5.67 12.16 -17.81
C PRO A 131 -6.40 10.83 -17.58
N ARG A 132 -7.48 10.55 -18.32
CA ARG A 132 -8.26 9.30 -18.19
C ARG A 132 -7.66 8.13 -18.96
N MET A 133 -6.59 8.35 -19.74
CA MET A 133 -6.05 7.37 -20.67
C MET A 133 -5.70 6.03 -20.01
N ALA A 134 -5.25 6.03 -18.76
CA ALA A 134 -4.98 4.79 -18.03
C ALA A 134 -6.23 3.90 -17.88
N ALA A 135 -7.38 4.50 -17.56
CA ALA A 135 -8.66 3.79 -17.50
C ALA A 135 -9.16 3.39 -18.89
N LEU A 136 -9.11 4.32 -19.86
CA LEU A 136 -9.61 4.09 -21.21
C LEU A 136 -8.93 2.89 -21.88
N LEU A 137 -7.59 2.80 -21.81
CA LEU A 137 -6.82 1.69 -22.38
C LEU A 137 -7.23 0.33 -21.80
N THR A 138 -7.38 0.27 -20.47
CA THR A 138 -7.73 -0.97 -19.77
C THR A 138 -9.17 -1.37 -20.06
N SER A 139 -10.11 -0.42 -20.00
CA SER A 139 -11.55 -0.67 -20.15
C SER A 139 -11.95 -1.02 -21.58
N SER A 140 -11.23 -0.49 -22.59
CA SER A 140 -11.50 -0.80 -23.98
C SER A 140 -10.95 -2.16 -24.43
N GLY A 141 -10.22 -2.87 -23.55
CA GLY A 141 -9.53 -4.10 -23.91
C GLY A 141 -8.36 -3.90 -24.89
N ARG A 142 -7.80 -2.67 -24.95
CA ARG A 142 -6.68 -2.28 -25.84
C ARG A 142 -5.44 -1.82 -25.06
N PRO A 143 -4.94 -2.59 -24.08
CA PRO A 143 -3.83 -2.17 -23.25
C PRO A 143 -2.48 -2.19 -24.00
N GLY A 144 -2.37 -2.97 -25.08
CA GLY A 144 -1.08 -3.44 -25.59
C GLY A 144 -0.45 -4.50 -24.66
N PHE A 145 0.72 -4.99 -25.03
CA PHE A 145 1.38 -6.10 -24.33
C PHE A 145 2.90 -5.97 -24.30
N TYR A 146 3.51 -6.71 -23.39
CA TYR A 146 4.96 -6.79 -23.27
C TYR A 146 5.51 -8.09 -23.85
N LEU A 147 6.74 -7.98 -24.35
CA LEU A 147 7.56 -9.09 -24.78
C LEU A 147 8.80 -9.20 -23.86
N ARG A 148 9.23 -10.43 -23.62
CA ARG A 148 10.61 -10.73 -23.19
C ARG A 148 11.45 -11.15 -24.39
N VAL A 149 12.77 -10.95 -24.30
CA VAL A 149 13.72 -11.36 -25.33
C VAL A 149 14.28 -12.75 -24.99
N LEU A 150 13.95 -13.75 -25.82
CA LEU A 150 14.49 -15.12 -25.71
C LEU A 150 15.83 -15.27 -26.43
N LYS A 151 15.98 -14.58 -27.56
CA LYS A 151 17.24 -14.50 -28.31
C LYS A 151 17.48 -13.04 -28.70
N GLU A 152 18.58 -12.49 -28.23
CA GLU A 152 19.01 -11.14 -28.59
C GLU A 152 19.33 -11.05 -30.08
N GLY A 153 19.17 -9.85 -30.65
CA GLY A 153 19.39 -9.63 -32.08
C GLY A 153 19.01 -8.25 -32.55
N GLU A 154 19.20 -7.99 -33.84
CA GLU A 154 18.85 -6.73 -34.47
C GLU A 154 17.39 -6.74 -34.97
N VAL A 155 16.69 -5.67 -34.65
CA VAL A 155 15.33 -5.36 -35.12
C VAL A 155 15.32 -3.99 -35.82
N GLY A 156 14.43 -3.79 -36.77
CA GLY A 156 14.25 -2.51 -37.45
C GLY A 156 12.85 -2.35 -38.01
N ALA A 157 12.51 -1.11 -38.39
CA ALA A 157 11.28 -0.86 -39.15
C ALA A 157 11.25 -1.72 -40.43
N ASP A 158 10.04 -2.06 -40.86
CA ASP A 158 9.69 -2.94 -41.97
C ASP A 158 10.00 -4.44 -41.79
N ASP A 159 10.62 -4.84 -40.67
CA ASP A 159 10.82 -6.27 -40.35
C ASP A 159 9.46 -6.99 -40.30
N GLU A 160 9.39 -8.15 -40.97
CA GLU A 160 8.25 -9.05 -40.86
C GLU A 160 8.18 -9.63 -39.44
N ILE A 161 6.98 -9.67 -38.87
CA ILE A 161 6.72 -10.32 -37.59
C ILE A 161 6.16 -11.72 -37.85
N VAL A 162 7.01 -12.72 -37.65
CA VAL A 162 6.66 -14.12 -37.92
C VAL A 162 6.36 -14.83 -36.61
N LYS A 163 5.14 -15.34 -36.45
CA LYS A 163 4.81 -16.25 -35.35
C LYS A 163 5.53 -17.58 -35.56
N VAL A 164 6.42 -17.95 -34.66
CA VAL A 164 7.25 -19.17 -34.77
C VAL A 164 6.85 -20.26 -33.78
N ASP A 165 6.08 -19.92 -32.75
CA ASP A 165 5.56 -20.85 -31.76
C ASP A 165 4.26 -20.30 -31.15
N GLU A 166 3.41 -21.19 -30.67
CA GLU A 166 2.14 -20.85 -30.03
C GLU A 166 2.18 -21.11 -28.52
N ALA A 167 1.45 -20.30 -27.76
CA ALA A 167 1.23 -20.57 -26.34
C ALA A 167 0.57 -21.94 -26.14
N GLY A 168 1.11 -22.78 -25.25
CA GLY A 168 0.51 -24.07 -24.90
C GLY A 168 -0.88 -23.94 -24.28
N GLU A 169 -1.09 -22.90 -23.45
CA GLU A 169 -2.39 -22.52 -22.91
C GLU A 169 -2.81 -21.18 -23.52
N ARG A 170 -3.74 -21.22 -24.48
CA ARG A 170 -4.08 -20.07 -25.32
C ARG A 170 -5.07 -19.13 -24.62
N MET A 171 -4.55 -18.08 -23.99
CA MET A 171 -5.34 -16.96 -23.48
C MET A 171 -4.82 -15.64 -24.05
N THR A 172 -5.74 -14.84 -24.60
CA THR A 172 -5.38 -13.61 -25.32
C THR A 172 -4.99 -12.49 -24.36
N VAL A 173 -4.31 -11.46 -24.85
CA VAL A 173 -4.00 -10.25 -24.07
C VAL A 173 -5.29 -9.62 -23.54
N THR A 174 -6.33 -9.51 -24.37
CA THR A 174 -7.64 -9.01 -23.94
C THR A 174 -8.28 -9.87 -22.86
N GLU A 175 -8.24 -11.21 -22.97
CA GLU A 175 -8.80 -12.11 -21.96
C GLU A 175 -8.07 -11.99 -20.61
N ILE A 176 -6.73 -11.98 -20.62
CA ILE A 176 -5.92 -11.85 -19.40
C ILE A 176 -6.13 -10.49 -18.74
N ASN A 177 -6.21 -9.41 -19.53
CA ASN A 177 -6.51 -8.07 -19.03
C ASN A 177 -7.89 -8.01 -18.36
N ALA A 178 -8.93 -8.51 -19.04
CA ALA A 178 -10.29 -8.52 -18.50
C ALA A 178 -10.39 -9.38 -17.23
N LEU A 179 -9.66 -10.50 -17.17
CA LEU A 179 -9.67 -11.39 -16.01
C LEU A 179 -9.15 -10.72 -14.72
N LEU A 180 -8.26 -9.73 -14.83
CA LEU A 180 -7.77 -8.98 -13.67
C LEU A 180 -8.61 -7.75 -13.33
N TYR A 181 -9.02 -6.97 -14.33
CA TYR A 181 -9.59 -5.63 -14.12
C TYR A 181 -11.12 -5.55 -14.19
N SER A 182 -11.80 -6.60 -14.64
CA SER A 182 -13.27 -6.65 -14.65
C SER A 182 -13.79 -7.24 -13.33
N PRO A 183 -15.03 -6.90 -12.89
CA PRO A 183 -15.58 -7.38 -11.61
C PRO A 183 -15.83 -8.89 -11.50
N HIS A 184 -15.67 -9.65 -12.58
CA HIS A 184 -15.96 -11.08 -12.62
C HIS A 184 -14.69 -11.89 -12.87
N HIS A 185 -14.35 -12.77 -11.93
CA HIS A 185 -13.14 -13.59 -11.96
C HIS A 185 -13.48 -15.10 -11.92
N PRO A 186 -13.89 -15.72 -13.05
CA PRO A 186 -14.22 -17.14 -13.07
C PRO A 186 -13.05 -18.00 -12.61
N ARG A 187 -13.33 -18.94 -11.71
CA ARG A 187 -12.32 -19.83 -11.11
C ARG A 187 -11.55 -20.63 -12.18
N ASP A 188 -12.27 -21.21 -13.14
CA ASP A 188 -11.69 -21.99 -14.24
C ASP A 188 -10.74 -21.15 -15.09
N ARG A 189 -11.07 -19.88 -15.33
CA ARG A 189 -10.22 -18.94 -16.08
C ARG A 189 -8.98 -18.52 -15.29
N LEU A 190 -9.09 -18.30 -13.98
CA LEU A 190 -7.94 -18.03 -13.10
C LEU A 190 -6.97 -19.23 -13.08
N GLU A 191 -7.49 -20.44 -12.88
CA GLU A 191 -6.69 -21.68 -12.89
C GLU A 191 -6.01 -21.88 -14.25
N ARG A 192 -6.72 -21.58 -15.35
CA ARG A 192 -6.16 -21.61 -16.71
C ARG A 192 -5.01 -20.62 -16.87
N ALA A 193 -5.18 -19.37 -16.45
CA ALA A 193 -4.13 -18.36 -16.54
C ALA A 193 -2.88 -18.71 -15.72
N LEU A 194 -3.06 -19.35 -14.55
CA LEU A 194 -1.95 -19.77 -13.69
C LEU A 194 -1.09 -20.89 -14.29
N ARG A 195 -1.62 -21.67 -15.25
CA ARG A 195 -0.85 -22.67 -16.01
C ARG A 195 0.04 -22.07 -17.10
N ILE A 196 -0.08 -20.78 -17.42
CA ILE A 196 0.73 -20.13 -18.44
C ILE A 196 2.11 -19.82 -17.87
N ASP A 197 3.14 -20.55 -18.29
CA ASP A 197 4.51 -20.37 -17.79
C ASP A 197 5.08 -18.97 -18.09
N ALA A 198 4.80 -18.44 -19.27
CA ALA A 198 5.28 -17.13 -19.72
C ALA A 198 4.68 -15.93 -18.96
N LEU A 199 3.53 -16.13 -18.29
CA LEU A 199 2.83 -15.07 -17.57
C LEU A 199 3.69 -14.60 -16.38
N SER A 200 3.92 -13.29 -16.30
CA SER A 200 4.79 -12.71 -15.27
C SER A 200 4.35 -13.06 -13.84
N SER A 201 5.31 -13.15 -12.92
CA SER A 201 5.05 -13.44 -11.50
C SER A 201 4.14 -12.42 -10.81
N GLY A 202 4.11 -11.16 -11.26
CA GLY A 202 3.18 -10.15 -10.74
C GLY A 202 1.72 -10.48 -11.05
N TRP A 203 1.44 -10.89 -12.29
CA TRP A 203 0.09 -11.28 -12.71
C TRP A 203 -0.33 -12.61 -12.08
N LYS A 204 0.58 -13.60 -11.99
CA LYS A 204 0.32 -14.86 -11.29
C LYS A 204 -0.09 -14.64 -9.83
N ARG A 205 0.66 -13.81 -9.08
CA ARG A 205 0.30 -13.43 -7.71
C ARG A 205 -1.07 -12.77 -7.59
N SER A 206 -1.42 -11.93 -8.57
CA SER A 206 -2.73 -11.27 -8.60
C SER A 206 -3.86 -12.29 -8.78
N PHE A 207 -3.68 -13.26 -9.69
CA PHE A 207 -4.64 -14.34 -9.92
C PHE A 207 -4.72 -15.34 -8.76
N GLU A 208 -3.60 -15.67 -8.11
CA GLU A 208 -3.58 -16.48 -6.88
C GLU A 208 -4.38 -15.82 -5.75
N ALA A 209 -4.25 -14.50 -5.58
CA ALA A 209 -5.00 -13.74 -4.59
C ALA A 209 -6.51 -13.75 -4.88
N LEU A 210 -6.91 -13.54 -6.14
CA LEU A 210 -8.31 -13.63 -6.57
C LEU A 210 -8.88 -15.05 -6.37
N LEU A 211 -8.12 -16.09 -6.72
CA LEU A 211 -8.51 -17.48 -6.55
C LEU A 211 -8.70 -17.83 -5.06
N SER A 212 -7.78 -17.38 -4.21
CA SER A 212 -7.86 -17.56 -2.76
C SER A 212 -9.08 -16.84 -2.16
N ASN A 213 -9.38 -15.63 -2.64
CA ASN A 213 -10.54 -14.86 -2.19
C ASN A 213 -11.87 -15.57 -2.51
N SER A 214 -11.99 -16.12 -3.73
CA SER A 214 -13.15 -16.92 -4.17
C SER A 214 -13.41 -18.12 -3.27
N VAL A 215 -12.36 -18.79 -2.79
CA VAL A 215 -12.49 -19.93 -1.85
C VAL A 215 -13.02 -19.48 -0.48
N THR A 216 -12.64 -18.29 -0.02
CA THR A 216 -13.05 -17.78 1.30
C THR A 216 -14.46 -17.19 1.35
N GLY A 217 -15.15 -17.08 0.20
CA GLY A 217 -16.52 -16.54 0.13
C GLY A 217 -16.63 -15.05 0.48
N LYS A 218 -15.53 -14.31 0.51
CA LYS A 218 -15.55 -12.85 0.72
C LYS A 218 -16.12 -12.17 -0.52
N THR A 219 -17.22 -11.45 -0.35
CA THR A 219 -17.91 -10.73 -1.41
C THR A 219 -17.37 -9.30 -1.55
N GLY A 220 -17.04 -8.89 -2.79
CA GLY A 220 -16.64 -7.52 -3.12
C GLY A 220 -15.13 -7.26 -3.12
N GLY A 221 -14.71 -6.24 -3.88
CA GLY A 221 -13.31 -5.84 -4.03
C GLY A 221 -12.47 -6.72 -4.96
N ASN A 222 -11.29 -6.21 -5.32
CA ASN A 222 -10.33 -6.90 -6.18
C ASN A 222 -9.09 -7.33 -5.39
N ALA A 223 -9.09 -8.55 -4.84
CA ALA A 223 -7.97 -9.05 -4.04
C ALA A 223 -6.65 -9.17 -4.83
N GLY A 224 -6.70 -9.21 -6.17
CA GLY A 224 -5.53 -9.23 -7.04
C GLY A 224 -4.85 -7.87 -7.21
N LEU A 225 -5.59 -6.78 -6.97
CA LEU A 225 -5.12 -5.40 -7.15
C LEU A 225 -5.02 -4.62 -5.83
N ALA A 226 -5.85 -4.96 -4.84
CA ALA A 226 -5.91 -4.25 -3.57
C ALA A 226 -4.55 -4.34 -2.82
N PRO A 227 -4.02 -3.21 -2.31
CA PRO A 227 -2.80 -3.22 -1.53
C PRO A 227 -3.03 -3.94 -0.20
N ALA A 228 -1.97 -4.49 0.38
CA ALA A 228 -2.04 -5.16 1.69
C ALA A 228 -2.61 -4.26 2.81
N SER A 229 -2.44 -2.93 2.71
CA SER A 229 -3.05 -1.95 3.62
C SER A 229 -4.59 -1.95 3.61
N ALA A 230 -5.21 -2.41 2.53
CA ALA A 230 -6.66 -2.47 2.36
C ALA A 230 -7.26 -3.87 2.60
N ALA A 231 -6.46 -4.84 3.04
CA ALA A 231 -6.84 -6.26 3.09
C ALA A 231 -7.90 -6.64 4.17
N TYR A 232 -8.19 -5.73 5.11
CA TYR A 232 -9.19 -5.93 6.16
C TYR A 232 -10.24 -4.81 6.13
N PRO A 233 -11.12 -4.80 5.11
CA PRO A 233 -12.23 -3.87 5.06
C PRO A 233 -13.17 -4.07 6.25
N THR A 234 -13.80 -2.98 6.68
CA THR A 234 -14.75 -2.98 7.80
C THR A 234 -15.92 -2.08 7.49
N THR A 235 -17.11 -2.40 8.00
CA THR A 235 -18.27 -1.52 7.91
C THR A 235 -17.95 -0.11 8.42
N PRO A 236 -18.18 0.94 7.62
CA PRO A 236 -18.02 2.32 8.07
C PRO A 236 -19.00 2.69 9.18
N GLY A 237 -18.59 3.58 10.07
CA GLY A 237 -19.40 4.09 11.17
C GLY A 237 -18.67 4.08 12.51
N PHE A 238 -19.36 4.61 13.51
CA PHE A 238 -18.91 4.65 14.89
C PHE A 238 -19.92 3.99 15.81
N HIS A 239 -19.41 3.39 16.89
CA HIS A 239 -20.19 2.88 18.00
C HIS A 239 -19.82 3.63 19.27
N SER A 240 -20.82 3.99 20.06
CA SER A 240 -20.60 4.68 21.34
C SER A 240 -20.19 3.66 22.42
N LEU A 241 -18.98 3.81 22.96
CA LEU A 241 -18.42 2.99 24.02
C LEU A 241 -18.21 3.80 25.29
N THR A 242 -18.50 3.20 26.44
CA THR A 242 -18.28 3.78 27.76
C THR A 242 -16.86 3.50 28.24
N VAL A 243 -16.20 4.52 28.78
CA VAL A 243 -14.91 4.39 29.47
C VAL A 243 -15.14 3.73 30.82
N VAL A 244 -14.65 2.51 31.01
CA VAL A 244 -14.85 1.74 32.25
C VAL A 244 -13.63 1.75 33.18
N SER A 245 -12.45 2.07 32.65
CA SER A 245 -11.22 2.18 33.43
C SER A 245 -10.23 3.14 32.77
N VAL A 246 -9.46 3.84 33.62
CA VAL A 246 -8.36 4.72 33.22
C VAL A 246 -7.14 4.36 34.08
N VAL A 247 -6.04 3.99 33.45
CA VAL A 247 -4.82 3.49 34.13
C VAL A 247 -3.60 4.25 33.63
N VAL A 248 -2.80 4.77 34.55
CA VAL A 248 -1.49 5.38 34.23
C VAL A 248 -0.46 4.26 34.05
N GLU A 249 0.08 4.13 32.84
CA GLU A 249 1.01 3.05 32.45
C GLU A 249 2.48 3.48 32.57
N SER A 250 2.75 4.77 32.40
CA SER A 250 4.07 5.39 32.52
C SER A 250 3.91 6.89 32.84
N ALA A 251 5.02 7.63 32.95
CA ALA A 251 5.00 9.07 33.16
C ALA A 251 4.21 9.85 32.08
N ASP A 252 4.11 9.29 30.87
CA ASP A 252 3.53 9.92 29.69
C ASP A 252 2.49 9.07 28.96
N VAL A 253 2.10 7.90 29.48
CA VAL A 253 1.11 7.01 28.85
C VAL A 253 -0.04 6.68 29.79
N VAL A 254 -1.27 6.82 29.29
CA VAL A 254 -2.51 6.41 29.98
C VAL A 254 -3.33 5.48 29.10
N SER A 255 -3.80 4.39 29.68
CA SER A 255 -4.73 3.45 29.07
C SER A 255 -6.18 3.78 29.40
N TYR A 256 -7.06 3.61 28.42
CA TYR A 256 -8.51 3.72 28.54
C TYR A 256 -9.14 2.40 28.09
N SER A 257 -9.90 1.78 28.99
CA SER A 257 -10.71 0.60 28.67
C SER A 257 -12.12 1.02 28.26
N LEU A 258 -12.58 0.53 27.12
CA LEU A 258 -13.81 0.93 26.43
C LEU A 258 -14.72 -0.28 26.25
N GLN A 259 -15.96 -0.19 26.72
CA GLN A 259 -16.97 -1.26 26.63
C GLN A 259 -18.28 -0.73 26.05
N ARG A 260 -19.09 -1.60 25.45
CA ARG A 260 -20.46 -1.22 25.09
C ARG A 260 -21.31 -1.11 26.35
N ALA A 261 -22.10 -0.04 26.46
CA ALA A 261 -23.03 0.16 27.59
C ALA A 261 -24.05 -0.99 27.71
N ASP A 262 -24.47 -1.54 26.57
CA ASP A 262 -25.40 -2.69 26.47
C ASP A 262 -24.74 -4.07 26.67
N ARG A 263 -23.41 -4.11 26.89
CA ARG A 263 -22.58 -5.32 27.01
C ARG A 263 -22.71 -6.31 25.84
N GLN A 264 -23.20 -5.86 24.68
CA GLN A 264 -23.18 -6.69 23.49
C GLN A 264 -21.73 -6.95 23.04
N PRO A 265 -21.47 -8.05 22.32
CA PRO A 265 -20.13 -8.33 21.80
C PRO A 265 -19.65 -7.23 20.83
N LEU A 266 -18.44 -6.76 21.04
CA LEU A 266 -17.64 -5.99 20.09
C LEU A 266 -17.08 -6.90 18.99
N PRO A 267 -16.87 -6.38 17.77
CA PRO A 267 -16.10 -7.07 16.74
C PRO A 267 -14.73 -7.53 17.28
N MET A 268 -14.35 -8.78 17.04
CA MET A 268 -13.05 -9.25 17.51
C MET A 268 -11.92 -8.60 16.69
N ALA A 269 -11.09 -7.80 17.36
CA ALA A 269 -9.90 -7.21 16.75
C ALA A 269 -8.81 -8.26 16.50
N LYS A 270 -8.11 -8.15 15.38
CA LYS A 270 -6.86 -8.90 15.16
C LYS A 270 -5.71 -8.22 15.92
N PRO A 271 -4.77 -8.98 16.50
CA PRO A 271 -3.67 -8.40 17.26
C PRO A 271 -2.79 -7.51 16.40
N GLY A 272 -2.74 -6.23 16.75
CA GLY A 272 -2.03 -5.17 16.02
C GLY A 272 -2.95 -4.15 15.32
N GLN A 273 -4.25 -4.43 15.23
CA GLN A 273 -5.23 -3.47 14.71
C GLN A 273 -5.46 -2.27 15.64
N TYR A 274 -6.03 -1.22 15.07
CA TYR A 274 -6.37 0.03 15.74
C TYR A 274 -7.83 0.41 15.52
N VAL A 275 -8.33 1.36 16.31
CA VAL A 275 -9.63 2.00 16.14
C VAL A 275 -9.45 3.49 15.94
N VAL A 276 -10.42 4.13 15.28
CA VAL A 276 -10.51 5.60 15.18
C VAL A 276 -11.47 6.10 16.24
N LEU A 277 -11.03 7.06 17.05
CA LEU A 277 -11.89 7.80 17.96
C LEU A 277 -12.43 9.04 17.27
N ARG A 278 -13.71 9.33 17.48
CA ARG A 278 -14.32 10.63 17.19
C ARG A 278 -14.43 11.42 18.49
N LEU A 279 -13.62 12.47 18.62
CA LEU A 279 -13.53 13.30 19.83
C LEU A 279 -14.22 14.65 19.58
N PRO A 280 -15.23 15.03 20.37
CA PRO A 280 -15.91 16.31 20.19
C PRO A 280 -14.97 17.48 20.50
N GLN A 281 -15.19 18.61 19.83
CA GLN A 281 -14.51 19.87 20.12
C GLN A 281 -15.51 20.93 20.61
N ASP A 282 -15.05 21.78 21.53
CA ASP A 282 -15.84 22.92 22.02
C ASP A 282 -15.98 23.99 20.92
N GLY A 283 -17.03 24.83 21.01
CA GLY A 283 -17.19 26.01 20.16
C GLY A 283 -17.66 25.75 18.73
N GLY A 284 -18.34 24.63 18.48
CA GLY A 284 -18.91 24.30 17.16
C GLY A 284 -17.87 23.89 16.11
N ARG A 285 -16.62 23.62 16.54
CA ARG A 285 -15.57 23.08 15.68
C ARG A 285 -15.86 21.62 15.32
N PRO A 286 -15.40 21.15 14.15
CA PRO A 286 -15.54 19.75 13.78
C PRO A 286 -14.84 18.83 14.78
N PRO A 287 -15.31 17.58 14.95
CA PRO A 287 -14.67 16.62 15.84
C PRO A 287 -13.25 16.26 15.36
N LEU A 288 -12.36 15.94 16.30
CA LEU A 288 -11.05 15.38 15.99
C LEU A 288 -11.15 13.88 15.79
N TYR A 289 -10.51 13.37 14.74
CA TYR A 289 -10.37 11.95 14.49
C TYR A 289 -8.94 11.49 14.72
N ARG A 290 -8.72 10.46 15.55
CA ARG A 290 -7.39 9.89 15.78
C ARG A 290 -7.42 8.38 15.92
N SER A 291 -6.42 7.74 15.31
CA SER A 291 -6.22 6.29 15.37
C SER A 291 -5.39 5.88 16.59
N TYR A 292 -5.83 4.84 17.30
CA TYR A 292 -5.09 4.23 18.41
C TYR A 292 -5.11 2.71 18.33
N SER A 293 -3.92 2.09 18.37
CA SER A 293 -3.79 0.63 18.44
C SER A 293 -4.50 0.08 19.67
N ILE A 294 -5.20 -1.03 19.48
CA ILE A 294 -5.75 -1.82 20.57
C ILE A 294 -4.56 -2.50 21.26
N SER A 295 -4.48 -2.34 22.58
CA SER A 295 -3.33 -2.72 23.40
C SER A 295 -3.60 -3.90 24.34
N ASN A 296 -4.85 -4.39 24.42
CA ASN A 296 -5.20 -5.59 25.17
C ASN A 296 -5.23 -6.85 24.27
N GLY A 297 -5.36 -8.01 24.92
CA GLY A 297 -5.57 -9.29 24.25
C GLY A 297 -6.88 -9.39 23.48
N PRO A 298 -7.07 -10.51 22.75
CA PRO A 298 -8.33 -10.78 22.04
C PRO A 298 -9.52 -10.70 23.00
N SER A 299 -10.45 -9.78 22.72
CA SER A 299 -11.64 -9.55 23.53
C SER A 299 -12.80 -9.10 22.67
N THR A 300 -13.99 -9.61 22.97
CA THR A 300 -15.27 -9.11 22.43
C THR A 300 -16.02 -8.28 23.47
N LEU A 301 -15.46 -8.07 24.67
CA LEU A 301 -16.11 -7.31 25.73
C LEU A 301 -15.55 -5.89 25.86
N GLU A 302 -14.26 -5.72 25.54
CA GLU A 302 -13.53 -4.50 25.82
C GLU A 302 -12.40 -4.26 24.81
N TYR A 303 -12.24 -3.01 24.41
CA TYR A 303 -10.99 -2.52 23.80
C TYR A 303 -10.23 -1.68 24.81
N ARG A 304 -8.92 -1.92 24.95
CA ARG A 304 -8.00 -1.01 25.65
C ARG A 304 -7.20 -0.23 24.62
N ILE A 305 -7.29 1.09 24.63
CA ILE A 305 -6.36 1.97 23.91
C ILE A 305 -5.38 2.56 24.91
N SER A 306 -4.16 2.87 24.47
CA SER A 306 -3.18 3.55 25.31
C SER A 306 -2.58 4.71 24.57
N VAL A 307 -2.57 5.86 25.23
CA VAL A 307 -2.32 7.17 24.63
C VAL A 307 -1.08 7.75 25.26
N LYS A 308 -0.10 8.10 24.43
CA LYS A 308 1.04 8.91 24.86
C LYS A 308 0.68 10.39 24.79
N PHE A 309 1.00 11.14 25.84
CA PHE A 309 0.79 12.59 25.89
C PHE A 309 2.07 13.32 25.56
N GLU A 310 2.05 14.04 24.45
CA GLU A 310 3.11 14.95 24.03
C GLU A 310 2.55 16.38 24.04
N GLU A 311 3.42 17.36 24.33
CA GLU A 311 3.03 18.77 24.32
C GLU A 311 2.48 19.18 22.94
N GLY A 312 1.36 19.90 22.92
CA GLY A 312 0.71 20.37 21.68
C GLY A 312 -0.26 19.38 21.01
N GLY A 313 -0.39 18.14 21.50
CA GLY A 313 -1.35 17.17 20.96
C GLY A 313 -2.79 17.44 21.39
N ALA A 314 -3.63 18.03 20.53
CA ALA A 314 -5.01 18.41 20.88
C ALA A 314 -5.89 17.21 21.32
N ALA A 315 -5.81 16.08 20.62
CA ALA A 315 -6.58 14.88 20.95
C ALA A 315 -6.10 14.21 22.25
N ALA A 316 -4.79 14.09 22.43
CA ALA A 316 -4.21 13.55 23.65
C ALA A 316 -4.55 14.46 24.85
N THR A 317 -4.47 15.78 24.68
CA THR A 317 -4.90 16.76 25.69
C THR A 317 -6.38 16.59 26.05
N TYR A 318 -7.26 16.44 25.05
CA TYR A 318 -8.68 16.15 25.29
C TYR A 318 -8.88 14.88 26.13
N LEU A 319 -8.23 13.78 25.75
CA LEU A 319 -8.35 12.51 26.47
C LEU A 319 -7.84 12.62 27.93
N ARG A 320 -6.72 13.30 28.15
CA ARG A 320 -6.17 13.49 29.51
C ARG A 320 -7.06 14.38 30.37
N ASP A 321 -7.45 15.53 29.82
CA ASP A 321 -8.00 16.61 30.62
C ASP A 321 -9.52 16.51 30.77
N ARG A 322 -10.22 15.85 29.83
CA ARG A 322 -11.69 15.81 29.78
C ARG A 322 -12.28 14.42 29.98
N VAL A 323 -11.61 13.35 29.56
CA VAL A 323 -12.18 11.99 29.63
C VAL A 323 -12.00 11.37 31.01
N ARG A 324 -13.08 10.85 31.58
CA ARG A 324 -13.16 10.16 32.87
C ARG A 324 -13.91 8.84 32.72
N VAL A 325 -13.81 7.99 33.74
CA VAL A 325 -14.64 6.78 33.84
C VAL A 325 -16.12 7.17 33.85
N GLY A 326 -16.92 6.49 33.03
CA GLY A 326 -18.34 6.75 32.81
C GLY A 326 -18.64 7.56 31.55
N ASP A 327 -17.64 8.26 30.98
CA ASP A 327 -17.83 9.02 29.75
C ASP A 327 -18.03 8.10 28.55
N VAL A 328 -18.69 8.63 27.53
CA VAL A 328 -18.98 7.92 26.27
C VAL A 328 -18.13 8.51 25.15
N ILE A 329 -17.46 7.63 24.40
CA ILE A 329 -16.62 7.97 23.25
C ILE A 329 -17.09 7.16 22.05
N ASP A 330 -17.11 7.81 20.89
CA ASP A 330 -17.43 7.15 19.63
C ASP A 330 -16.19 6.50 19.01
N VAL A 331 -16.30 5.21 18.69
CA VAL A 331 -15.19 4.34 18.28
C VAL A 331 -15.54 3.57 17.01
N SER A 332 -14.65 3.58 16.02
CA SER A 332 -14.84 2.78 14.79
C SER A 332 -14.70 1.29 15.04
N ALA A 333 -15.07 0.47 14.04
CA ALA A 333 -14.63 -0.93 14.00
C ALA A 333 -13.08 -1.04 13.96
N PRO A 334 -12.48 -2.13 14.47
CA PRO A 334 -11.03 -2.38 14.39
C PRO A 334 -10.54 -2.53 12.95
N ARG A 335 -9.48 -1.83 12.61
CA ARG A 335 -8.92 -1.73 11.24
C ARG A 335 -7.39 -1.74 11.26
N GLY A 336 -6.79 -1.81 10.07
CA GLY A 336 -5.34 -1.91 9.88
C GLY A 336 -4.89 -3.32 9.49
N SER A 337 -3.75 -3.38 8.81
CA SER A 337 -3.17 -4.61 8.23
C SER A 337 -1.91 -5.11 8.94
N PHE A 338 -1.38 -4.36 9.90
CA PHE A 338 -0.32 -4.82 10.80
C PHE A 338 -0.89 -5.81 11.81
N VAL A 339 -0.99 -7.08 11.40
CA VAL A 339 -1.58 -8.14 12.21
C VAL A 339 -0.63 -9.32 12.37
N LEU A 340 -0.64 -9.95 13.54
CA LEU A 340 0.14 -11.17 13.78
C LEU A 340 -0.31 -12.29 12.83
N LEU A 341 0.58 -12.69 11.93
CA LEU A 341 0.38 -13.80 11.01
C LEU A 341 0.50 -15.14 11.72
N GLN A 342 -0.38 -16.07 11.33
CA GLN A 342 -0.32 -17.47 11.73
C GLN A 342 0.78 -18.16 10.93
N SER A 343 1.86 -18.54 11.60
CA SER A 343 3.07 -19.08 11.00
C SER A 343 3.84 -19.88 12.06
N PRO A 344 4.54 -20.97 11.69
CA PRO A 344 5.43 -21.68 12.61
C PRO A 344 6.76 -20.93 12.83
N SER A 345 7.07 -19.90 12.04
CA SER A 345 8.32 -19.14 12.13
C SER A 345 8.47 -18.46 13.51
N PRO A 346 9.69 -18.26 14.01
CA PRO A 346 9.93 -17.40 15.17
C PRO A 346 9.33 -15.99 15.01
N VAL A 347 9.08 -15.30 16.13
CA VAL A 347 8.50 -13.94 16.13
C VAL A 347 9.44 -12.98 16.83
N VAL A 348 9.70 -11.84 16.20
CA VAL A 348 10.34 -10.69 16.85
C VAL A 348 9.33 -9.56 16.96
N LEU A 349 8.99 -9.16 18.18
CA LEU A 349 8.16 -8.01 18.50
C LEU A 349 9.09 -6.86 18.88
N LEU A 350 9.37 -5.97 17.92
CA LEU A 350 10.34 -4.89 18.04
C LEU A 350 9.64 -3.53 18.13
N SER A 351 9.79 -2.83 19.24
CA SER A 351 9.11 -1.55 19.46
C SER A 351 9.92 -0.49 20.17
N ALA A 352 9.48 0.76 20.06
CA ALA A 352 9.99 1.87 20.84
C ALA A 352 8.87 2.78 21.37
N GLY A 353 8.92 3.12 22.66
CA GLY A 353 7.92 3.94 23.34
C GLY A 353 6.49 3.43 23.16
N ILE A 354 5.55 4.31 22.80
CA ILE A 354 4.14 3.91 22.60
C ILE A 354 3.92 2.96 21.41
N GLY A 355 4.94 2.76 20.56
CA GLY A 355 4.98 1.69 19.55
C GLY A 355 4.80 0.27 20.13
N ALA A 356 4.91 0.11 21.45
CA ALA A 356 4.59 -1.13 22.15
C ALA A 356 3.13 -1.57 22.02
N THR A 357 2.19 -0.64 21.82
CA THR A 357 0.74 -0.95 21.87
C THR A 357 0.27 -2.07 20.92
N PRO A 358 0.54 -2.04 19.60
CA PRO A 358 0.10 -3.11 18.72
C PRO A 358 0.84 -4.42 18.99
N VAL A 359 2.15 -4.37 19.29
CA VAL A 359 2.94 -5.58 19.54
C VAL A 359 2.66 -6.21 20.90
N LEU A 360 2.17 -5.45 21.89
CA LEU A 360 1.68 -5.97 23.16
C LEU A 360 0.42 -6.82 22.95
N ALA A 361 -0.51 -6.38 22.09
CA ALA A 361 -1.67 -7.20 21.71
C ALA A 361 -1.24 -8.52 21.01
N MET A 362 -0.16 -8.48 20.22
CA MET A 362 0.44 -9.68 19.62
C MET A 362 1.04 -10.60 20.69
N LEU A 363 1.80 -10.07 21.64
CA LEU A 363 2.36 -10.83 22.76
C LEU A 363 1.25 -11.49 23.60
N ASN A 364 0.17 -10.74 23.88
CA ASN A 364 -0.98 -11.26 24.61
C ASN A 364 -1.66 -12.41 23.86
N THR A 365 -1.83 -12.28 22.54
CA THR A 365 -2.38 -13.35 21.70
C THR A 365 -1.49 -14.60 21.73
N LEU A 366 -0.17 -14.44 21.60
CA LEU A 366 0.77 -15.56 21.67
C LEU A 366 0.71 -16.26 23.03
N SER A 367 0.65 -15.48 24.11
CA SER A 367 0.61 -15.99 25.49
C SER A 367 -0.70 -16.72 25.80
N SER A 368 -1.85 -16.11 25.47
CA SER A 368 -3.18 -16.72 25.64
C SER A 368 -3.36 -18.03 24.85
N GLN A 369 -2.75 -18.12 23.67
CA GLN A 369 -2.73 -19.32 22.84
C GLN A 369 -1.67 -20.35 23.26
N ARG A 370 -0.85 -20.04 24.27
CA ARG A 370 0.30 -20.86 24.71
C ARG A 370 1.20 -21.24 23.53
N SER A 371 1.53 -20.25 22.70
CA SER A 371 2.31 -20.47 21.49
C SER A 371 3.63 -21.19 21.78
N THR A 372 3.97 -22.16 20.94
CA THR A 372 5.25 -22.87 20.97
C THR A 372 6.33 -22.19 20.11
N ARG A 373 5.99 -21.08 19.44
CA ARG A 373 6.94 -20.28 18.67
C ARG A 373 8.01 -19.71 19.59
N GLN A 374 9.22 -19.55 19.09
CA GLN A 374 10.22 -18.75 19.78
C GLN A 374 9.87 -17.26 19.60
N VAL A 375 9.81 -16.52 20.70
CA VAL A 375 9.36 -15.12 20.74
C VAL A 375 10.46 -14.24 21.32
N TRP A 376 10.76 -13.13 20.64
CA TRP A 376 11.61 -12.06 21.16
C TRP A 376 10.76 -10.82 21.39
N TRP A 377 10.75 -10.32 22.62
CA TRP A 377 10.23 -9.01 22.98
C TRP A 377 11.41 -8.03 23.06
N LEU A 378 11.55 -7.19 22.03
CA LEU A 378 12.59 -6.18 21.95
C LEU A 378 11.94 -4.80 22.11
N HIS A 379 12.28 -4.07 23.17
CA HIS A 379 11.65 -2.77 23.44
C HIS A 379 12.68 -1.70 23.82
N ALA A 380 12.50 -0.50 23.27
CA ALA A 380 13.29 0.67 23.62
C ALA A 380 12.43 1.75 24.29
N ALA A 381 12.93 2.26 25.41
CA ALA A 381 12.35 3.38 26.14
C ALA A 381 13.45 4.40 26.48
N ARG A 382 13.04 5.57 26.98
CA ARG A 382 14.00 6.57 27.48
C ARG A 382 14.69 6.07 28.75
N ASP A 383 13.88 5.66 29.71
CA ASP A 383 14.23 5.23 31.06
C ASP A 383 13.07 4.40 31.64
N GLY A 384 13.18 3.94 32.88
CA GLY A 384 12.14 3.14 33.53
C GLY A 384 10.81 3.87 33.75
N GLN A 385 10.80 5.21 33.83
CA GLN A 385 9.56 5.98 33.98
C GLN A 385 8.80 6.15 32.66
N HIS A 386 9.48 5.98 31.52
CA HIS A 386 8.91 6.06 30.17
C HIS A 386 8.84 4.68 29.49
N HIS A 387 8.87 3.59 30.26
CA HIS A 387 8.73 2.21 29.79
C HIS A 387 7.31 1.69 30.11
N PRO A 388 6.31 1.94 29.23
CA PRO A 388 4.95 1.48 29.49
C PRO A 388 4.85 -0.05 29.41
N PHE A 389 3.93 -0.62 30.18
CA PHE A 389 3.55 -2.04 30.16
C PHE A 389 4.62 -3.05 30.59
N ASP A 390 5.75 -2.63 31.17
CA ASP A 390 6.85 -3.56 31.50
C ASP A 390 6.39 -4.76 32.34
N ALA A 391 5.61 -4.51 33.40
CA ALA A 391 5.06 -5.54 34.27
C ALA A 391 4.08 -6.48 33.54
N GLU A 392 3.27 -5.95 32.62
CA GLU A 392 2.36 -6.77 31.82
C GLU A 392 3.12 -7.63 30.80
N ALA A 393 4.04 -7.03 30.05
CA ALA A 393 4.87 -7.72 29.08
C ALA A 393 5.72 -8.82 29.75
N GLY A 394 6.26 -8.56 30.95
CA GLY A 394 6.95 -9.55 31.76
C GLY A 394 6.08 -10.77 32.07
N ARG A 395 4.89 -10.56 32.64
CA ARG A 395 3.96 -11.67 32.94
C ARG A 395 3.55 -12.47 31.70
N LEU A 396 3.31 -11.79 30.57
CA LEU A 396 2.95 -12.46 29.31
C LEU A 396 4.10 -13.28 28.74
N ALA A 397 5.33 -12.77 28.83
CA ALA A 397 6.55 -13.45 28.42
C ALA A 397 6.84 -14.67 29.29
N ASP A 398 6.68 -14.56 30.61
CA ASP A 398 6.91 -15.66 31.56
C ASP A 398 5.91 -16.81 31.38
N ALA A 399 4.72 -16.52 30.83
CA ALA A 399 3.71 -17.53 30.51
C ALA A 399 3.99 -18.30 29.19
N LEU A 400 4.97 -17.87 28.39
CA LEU A 400 5.37 -18.52 27.15
C LEU A 400 6.55 -19.48 27.39
N ALA A 401 6.53 -20.64 26.73
CA ALA A 401 7.61 -21.63 26.85
C ALA A 401 8.97 -21.11 26.34
N HIS A 402 8.95 -20.23 25.33
CA HIS A 402 10.14 -19.76 24.63
C HIS A 402 10.06 -18.25 24.35
N CYS A 403 10.14 -17.42 25.39
CA CYS A 403 10.20 -15.97 25.25
C CYS A 403 11.53 -15.39 25.77
N ARG A 404 12.12 -14.46 25.01
CA ARG A 404 13.29 -13.68 25.42
C ARG A 404 12.94 -12.20 25.40
N ARG A 405 13.22 -11.49 26.50
CA ARG A 405 13.08 -10.04 26.61
C ARG A 405 14.44 -9.38 26.47
N TYR A 406 14.51 -8.30 25.69
CA TYR A 406 15.71 -7.48 25.54
C TYR A 406 15.30 -6.00 25.49
N ILE A 407 15.67 -5.26 26.53
CA ILE A 407 15.18 -3.91 26.76
C ILE A 407 16.35 -2.92 26.65
N CYS A 408 16.18 -1.86 25.88
CA CYS A 408 17.18 -0.79 25.74
C CYS A 408 16.66 0.51 26.34
N PHE A 409 17.39 1.09 27.29
CA PHE A 409 17.11 2.44 27.80
C PHE A 409 18.11 3.43 27.23
N SER A 410 17.65 4.47 26.53
CA SER A 410 18.56 5.44 25.92
C SER A 410 19.20 6.39 26.94
N GLN A 411 18.53 6.64 28.07
CA GLN A 411 18.92 7.56 29.14
C GLN A 411 18.48 7.01 30.52
N PRO A 412 18.98 5.85 30.97
CA PRO A 412 18.56 5.25 32.24
C PRO A 412 18.82 6.18 33.44
N ASP A 413 17.89 6.23 34.39
CA ASP A 413 18.06 6.92 35.66
C ASP A 413 18.97 6.09 36.56
N ALA A 414 20.21 6.55 36.79
CA ALA A 414 21.21 5.84 37.60
C ALA A 414 20.76 5.54 39.05
N THR A 415 19.71 6.20 39.55
CA THR A 415 19.18 5.97 40.91
C THR A 415 18.06 4.94 40.96
N ARG A 416 17.39 4.67 39.83
CA ARG A 416 16.18 3.82 39.77
C ARG A 416 16.32 2.63 38.83
N ASP A 417 17.05 2.80 37.72
CA ASP A 417 17.15 1.83 36.65
C ASP A 417 18.44 1.02 36.80
N ARG A 418 18.32 -0.30 36.97
CA ARG A 418 19.45 -1.21 37.09
C ARG A 418 19.55 -2.10 35.85
N GLN A 419 20.74 -2.11 35.27
CA GLN A 419 21.04 -3.01 34.16
C GLN A 419 20.96 -4.47 34.62
N GLY A 420 20.34 -5.32 33.80
CA GLY A 420 20.04 -6.71 34.10
C GLY A 420 18.74 -6.93 34.89
N VAL A 421 18.08 -5.88 35.36
CA VAL A 421 16.80 -5.95 36.07
C VAL A 421 15.71 -5.23 35.28
N GLU A 422 15.72 -3.90 35.27
CA GLU A 422 14.72 -3.10 34.55
C GLU A 422 15.03 -2.97 33.05
N TYR A 423 16.31 -3.06 32.66
CA TYR A 423 16.74 -3.02 31.27
C TYR A 423 17.96 -3.90 30.98
N THR A 424 18.18 -4.25 29.71
CA THR A 424 19.29 -5.11 29.27
C THR A 424 20.51 -4.29 28.86
N GLU A 425 20.33 -3.24 28.07
CA GLU A 425 21.41 -2.41 27.53
C GLU A 425 21.12 -0.91 27.57
N THR A 426 22.18 -0.11 27.68
CA THR A 426 22.08 1.37 27.63
C THR A 426 22.26 1.88 26.21
N GLY A 427 21.44 2.83 25.76
CA GLY A 427 21.47 3.51 24.45
C GLY A 427 20.32 3.09 23.51
N HIS A 428 20.36 3.55 22.25
CA HIS A 428 19.38 3.15 21.23
C HIS A 428 19.69 1.78 20.61
N PHE A 429 18.67 1.08 20.12
CA PHE A 429 18.90 -0.10 19.28
C PHE A 429 19.79 0.25 18.07
N SER A 430 20.66 -0.70 17.72
CA SER A 430 21.54 -0.64 16.58
C SER A 430 21.67 -2.04 15.98
N GLU A 431 22.24 -2.15 14.77
CA GLU A 431 22.52 -3.44 14.14
C GLU A 431 23.31 -4.38 15.07
N ALA A 432 24.34 -3.87 15.75
CA ALA A 432 25.14 -4.64 16.70
C ALA A 432 24.32 -5.17 17.88
N ARG A 433 23.33 -4.41 18.37
CA ARG A 433 22.47 -4.82 19.49
C ARG A 433 21.41 -5.82 19.06
N LEU A 434 20.85 -5.67 17.85
CA LEU A 434 19.96 -6.68 17.27
C LEU A 434 20.70 -8.01 17.07
N ALA A 435 21.94 -7.96 16.59
CA ALA A 435 22.80 -9.14 16.51
C ALA A 435 23.07 -9.74 17.90
N GLY A 436 23.38 -8.91 18.89
CA GLY A 436 23.59 -9.32 20.29
C GLY A 436 22.36 -9.94 20.96
N ALA A 437 21.15 -9.53 20.56
CA ALA A 437 19.89 -10.14 21.02
C ALA A 437 19.65 -11.57 20.46
N GLY A 438 20.45 -11.99 19.47
CA GLY A 438 20.41 -13.34 18.90
C GLY A 438 19.10 -13.66 18.18
N ILE A 439 18.56 -12.69 17.43
CA ILE A 439 17.33 -12.88 16.65
C ILE A 439 17.57 -13.77 15.41
N PRO A 440 16.71 -14.78 15.17
CA PRO A 440 16.85 -15.64 14.00
C PRO A 440 16.37 -14.94 12.72
N THR A 441 17.12 -15.03 11.62
CA THR A 441 16.81 -14.36 10.33
C THR A 441 15.58 -14.93 9.62
N GLN A 442 15.16 -16.14 9.98
CA GLN A 442 13.88 -16.73 9.54
C GLN A 442 12.66 -16.20 10.31
N ALA A 443 12.84 -15.35 11.33
CA ALA A 443 11.72 -14.81 12.10
C ALA A 443 10.86 -13.84 11.28
N ASP A 444 9.57 -13.79 11.61
CA ASP A 444 8.70 -12.68 11.23
C ASP A 444 8.89 -11.55 12.24
N VAL A 445 9.26 -10.36 11.77
CA VAL A 445 9.55 -9.18 12.59
C VAL A 445 8.38 -8.21 12.50
N TYR A 446 7.82 -7.83 13.64
CA TYR A 446 6.78 -6.83 13.79
C TYR A 446 7.40 -5.59 14.43
N LEU A 447 7.61 -4.56 13.62
CA LEU A 447 8.33 -3.34 13.98
C LEU A 447 7.35 -2.16 14.09
N CYS A 448 7.34 -1.46 15.23
CA CYS A 448 6.52 -0.26 15.43
C CYS A 448 7.17 0.77 16.37
N GLY A 449 7.18 2.04 16.00
CA GLY A 449 7.80 3.11 16.79
C GLY A 449 7.95 4.42 16.01
N PRO A 450 8.72 5.40 16.54
CA PRO A 450 8.94 6.68 15.89
C PRO A 450 9.64 6.57 14.53
N SER A 451 9.40 7.50 13.61
CA SER A 451 9.87 7.42 12.21
C SER A 451 11.37 7.13 12.07
N ARG A 452 12.23 7.81 12.86
CA ARG A 452 13.68 7.55 12.82
C ARG A 452 14.03 6.13 13.26
N PHE A 453 13.41 5.64 14.34
CA PHE A 453 13.59 4.27 14.80
C PHE A 453 13.14 3.26 13.73
N MET A 454 12.01 3.51 13.08
CA MET A 454 11.50 2.65 12.00
C MET A 454 12.48 2.56 10.83
N VAL A 455 13.04 3.69 10.39
CA VAL A 455 14.04 3.74 9.31
C VAL A 455 15.31 3.00 9.70
N ASP A 456 15.88 3.32 10.86
CA ASP A 456 17.12 2.74 11.35
C ASP A 456 17.01 1.22 11.53
N MET A 457 15.89 0.74 12.09
CA MET A 457 15.67 -0.70 12.33
C MET A 457 15.36 -1.47 11.05
N LYS A 458 14.63 -0.88 10.08
CA LYS A 458 14.44 -1.51 8.76
C LYS A 458 15.77 -1.73 8.06
N ALA A 459 16.66 -0.73 8.08
CA ALA A 459 17.99 -0.82 7.51
C ALA A 459 18.82 -1.90 8.21
N ALA A 460 18.87 -1.87 9.54
CA ALA A 460 19.62 -2.85 10.34
C ALA A 460 19.14 -4.29 10.11
N LEU A 461 17.83 -4.55 10.11
CA LEU A 461 17.27 -5.88 9.83
C LEU A 461 17.62 -6.36 8.41
N THR A 462 17.59 -5.46 7.43
CA THR A 462 17.96 -5.80 6.05
C THR A 462 19.44 -6.18 5.95
N ASN A 463 20.32 -5.42 6.61
CA ASN A 463 21.76 -5.72 6.66
C ASN A 463 22.05 -7.06 7.36
N LEU A 464 21.27 -7.40 8.39
CA LEU A 464 21.33 -8.70 9.07
C LEU A 464 20.77 -9.86 8.25
N GLY A 465 20.27 -9.62 7.03
CA GLY A 465 19.85 -10.65 6.09
C GLY A 465 18.38 -11.05 6.19
N PHE A 466 17.53 -10.29 6.88
CA PHE A 466 16.08 -10.52 6.87
C PHE A 466 15.51 -10.20 5.48
N ALA A 467 14.64 -11.08 4.96
CA ALA A 467 13.95 -10.78 3.72
C ALA A 467 12.87 -9.72 3.97
N LYS A 468 12.70 -8.77 3.03
CA LYS A 468 11.70 -7.70 3.12
C LYS A 468 10.29 -8.19 3.46
N ARG A 469 9.90 -9.37 2.98
CA ARG A 469 8.58 -9.99 3.23
C ARG A 469 8.33 -10.39 4.70
N GLN A 470 9.40 -10.54 5.49
CA GLN A 470 9.36 -10.92 6.90
C GLN A 470 9.31 -9.69 7.83
N ILE A 471 9.56 -8.49 7.31
CA ILE A 471 9.58 -7.26 8.10
C ILE A 471 8.22 -6.56 7.92
N HIS A 472 7.36 -6.73 8.92
CA HIS A 472 6.05 -6.10 8.99
C HIS A 472 6.15 -4.82 9.82
N THR A 473 5.57 -3.72 9.34
CA THR A 473 5.72 -2.41 10.01
C THR A 473 4.43 -1.63 10.08
N GLU A 474 4.22 -0.91 11.19
CA GLU A 474 3.13 0.05 11.39
C GLU A 474 3.69 1.44 11.74
N ILE A 475 3.13 2.49 11.14
CA ILE A 475 3.53 3.89 11.34
C ILE A 475 2.31 4.67 11.86
N PHE A 476 2.39 5.32 13.02
CA PHE A 476 1.20 5.94 13.63
C PHE A 476 0.62 7.14 12.85
N ASN A 477 1.43 7.87 12.07
CA ASN A 477 1.01 9.09 11.37
C ASN A 477 0.69 8.87 9.86
N GLY A 478 0.12 7.72 9.50
CA GLY A 478 -0.26 7.41 8.11
C GLY A 478 0.50 6.22 7.52
N LEU A 479 0.45 6.08 6.19
CA LEU A 479 1.08 4.97 5.45
C LEU A 479 2.40 5.38 4.79
N GLU A 480 3.21 4.41 4.37
CA GLU A 480 4.28 4.70 3.42
C GLU A 480 3.68 5.11 2.07
N SER A 481 4.11 6.27 1.59
CA SER A 481 3.71 6.78 0.27
C SER A 481 4.20 5.88 -0.86
N MET A 482 3.42 5.82 -1.94
CA MET A 482 3.80 5.15 -3.18
C MET A 482 3.35 6.03 -4.34
N THR A 483 4.29 6.80 -4.89
CA THR A 483 4.09 7.80 -5.95
C THR A 483 5.07 7.56 -7.09
N PRO A 484 4.80 6.57 -7.97
CA PRO A 484 5.75 6.08 -8.98
C PRO A 484 6.34 7.19 -9.87
N GLY A 485 7.66 7.30 -9.88
CA GLY A 485 8.40 8.26 -10.69
C GLY A 485 8.48 9.69 -10.12
N ILE A 486 7.85 10.00 -8.98
CA ILE A 486 8.04 11.31 -8.32
C ILE A 486 9.42 11.32 -7.65
N VAL A 487 10.22 12.36 -7.91
CA VAL A 487 11.59 12.51 -7.38
C VAL A 487 11.81 13.92 -6.83
N GLY A 488 12.77 14.05 -5.91
CA GLY A 488 13.25 15.36 -5.43
C GLY A 488 12.34 16.09 -4.43
N ASP A 489 11.18 15.52 -4.08
CA ASP A 489 10.30 16.14 -3.08
C ASP A 489 10.83 16.00 -1.67
N ALA A 490 10.86 17.13 -0.96
CA ALA A 490 11.06 17.12 0.48
C ALA A 490 9.83 16.49 1.15
N ILE A 491 10.05 15.53 2.03
CA ILE A 491 8.98 14.96 2.87
C ILE A 491 8.55 16.05 3.85
N ARG A 492 7.39 16.64 3.61
CA ARG A 492 6.74 17.59 4.52
C ARG A 492 5.81 16.83 5.47
N ALA A 493 5.64 17.37 6.66
CA ALA A 493 4.61 16.88 7.56
C ALA A 493 3.23 17.27 7.01
N PRO A 494 2.19 16.42 7.20
CA PRO A 494 0.84 16.78 6.79
C PRO A 494 0.42 18.14 7.34
N HIS A 495 -0.21 18.95 6.49
CA HIS A 495 -0.60 20.32 6.81
C HIS A 495 -1.94 20.69 6.13
N LEU A 496 -2.51 21.82 6.52
CA LEU A 496 -3.68 22.38 5.82
C LEU A 496 -3.21 23.13 4.56
N PRO A 497 -3.95 23.07 3.44
CA PRO A 497 -3.60 23.82 2.24
C PRO A 497 -3.79 25.33 2.47
N GLU A 498 -3.00 26.14 1.75
CA GLU A 498 -2.96 27.61 1.92
C GLU A 498 -4.33 28.27 1.70
N ASN A 499 -5.11 27.78 0.72
CA ASN A 499 -6.44 28.28 0.38
C ASN A 499 -7.57 27.36 0.90
N HIS A 500 -7.51 26.93 2.16
CA HIS A 500 -8.62 26.17 2.73
C HIS A 500 -9.86 27.07 2.87
N GLY A 501 -10.92 26.74 2.14
CA GLY A 501 -12.22 27.39 2.31
C GLY A 501 -12.83 27.06 3.67
N ALA A 502 -13.85 27.83 4.07
CA ALA A 502 -14.68 27.56 5.26
C ALA A 502 -16.03 26.91 4.88
N THR A 503 -16.16 26.40 3.65
CA THR A 503 -17.42 25.95 3.06
C THR A 503 -17.24 24.60 2.38
N GLY A 504 -18.27 23.76 2.42
CA GLY A 504 -18.24 22.39 1.87
C GLY A 504 -18.10 21.33 2.96
N PRO A 505 -18.33 20.05 2.63
CA PRO A 505 -18.19 18.96 3.60
C PRO A 505 -16.74 18.81 4.07
N ILE A 506 -16.56 18.29 5.27
CA ILE A 506 -15.24 18.07 5.86
C ILE A 506 -14.71 16.71 5.44
N VAL A 507 -13.46 16.68 4.98
CA VAL A 507 -12.69 15.47 4.74
C VAL A 507 -11.63 15.34 5.83
N SER A 508 -11.76 14.30 6.64
CA SER A 508 -10.87 14.00 7.77
C SER A 508 -9.96 12.83 7.42
N PHE A 509 -8.65 13.05 7.46
CA PHE A 509 -7.60 12.02 7.33
C PHE A 509 -7.17 11.59 8.73
N ALA A 510 -7.74 10.50 9.24
CA ALA A 510 -7.74 10.16 10.67
C ALA A 510 -6.36 9.78 11.24
N ARG A 511 -5.46 9.20 10.43
CA ARG A 511 -4.09 8.85 10.87
C ARG A 511 -3.15 10.04 10.74
N SER A 512 -3.34 10.86 9.71
CA SER A 512 -2.58 12.10 9.50
C SER A 512 -3.03 13.23 10.41
N GLY A 513 -4.25 13.14 10.96
CA GLY A 513 -4.83 14.10 11.88
C GLY A 513 -5.20 15.44 11.22
N ILE A 514 -5.49 15.42 9.92
CA ILE A 514 -5.84 16.59 9.10
C ILE A 514 -7.34 16.59 8.83
N ASP A 515 -7.97 17.73 9.11
CA ASP A 515 -9.39 17.97 8.86
C ASP A 515 -9.51 19.20 7.94
N VAL A 516 -10.05 19.03 6.75
CA VAL A 516 -10.05 20.08 5.70
C VAL A 516 -11.39 20.12 4.97
N HIS A 517 -11.88 21.32 4.67
CA HIS A 517 -13.08 21.48 3.86
C HIS A 517 -12.84 21.11 2.40
N TRP A 518 -13.79 20.36 1.83
CA TRP A 518 -13.80 20.00 0.43
C TRP A 518 -14.10 21.21 -0.46
N ASP A 519 -13.17 21.53 -1.35
CA ASP A 519 -13.35 22.47 -2.45
C ASP A 519 -13.42 21.71 -3.78
N GLY A 520 -14.64 21.51 -4.29
CA GLY A 520 -14.87 20.81 -5.56
C GLY A 520 -14.47 21.60 -6.81
N VAL A 521 -14.10 22.88 -6.66
CA VAL A 521 -13.50 23.68 -7.74
C VAL A 521 -12.00 23.42 -7.79
N ALA A 522 -11.34 23.42 -6.64
CA ALA A 522 -9.89 23.19 -6.54
C ALA A 522 -9.48 21.71 -6.73
N TYR A 523 -10.31 20.78 -6.27
CA TYR A 523 -9.96 19.35 -6.23
C TYR A 523 -11.00 18.49 -6.95
N GLN A 524 -10.53 17.63 -7.85
CA GLN A 524 -11.39 16.70 -8.59
C GLN A 524 -11.54 15.35 -7.90
N SER A 525 -10.66 15.04 -6.95
CA SER A 525 -10.70 13.81 -6.16
C SER A 525 -10.14 14.01 -4.75
N ILE A 526 -10.53 13.14 -3.82
CA ILE A 526 -9.97 13.09 -2.46
C ILE A 526 -8.45 12.92 -2.49
N LEU A 527 -7.91 12.22 -3.48
CA LEU A 527 -6.45 12.10 -3.67
C LEU A 527 -5.78 13.47 -3.86
N GLU A 528 -6.34 14.35 -4.68
CA GLU A 528 -5.74 15.67 -4.93
C GLU A 528 -5.77 16.54 -3.68
N LEU A 529 -6.87 16.47 -2.91
CA LEU A 529 -6.95 17.13 -1.61
C LEU A 529 -5.92 16.58 -0.62
N ALA A 530 -5.75 15.25 -0.57
CA ALA A 530 -4.74 14.61 0.28
C ALA A 530 -3.31 15.04 -0.11
N GLU A 531 -3.00 15.10 -1.41
CA GLU A 531 -1.72 15.60 -1.92
C GLU A 531 -1.48 17.07 -1.55
N ALA A 532 -2.50 17.93 -1.63
CA ALA A 532 -2.40 19.33 -1.23
C ALA A 532 -2.18 19.52 0.29
N CYS A 533 -2.50 18.49 1.07
CA CYS A 533 -2.27 18.45 2.51
C CYS A 533 -0.96 17.73 2.89
N ASP A 534 -0.14 17.31 1.92
CA ASP A 534 1.02 16.43 2.14
C ASP A 534 0.69 15.15 2.94
N VAL A 535 -0.56 14.68 2.86
CA VAL A 535 -0.98 13.40 3.47
C VAL A 535 -0.34 12.25 2.69
N PRO A 536 0.30 11.29 3.37
CA PRO A 536 0.91 10.14 2.70
C PRO A 536 -0.12 9.31 1.95
N VAL A 537 0.07 9.18 0.64
CA VAL A 537 -0.87 8.49 -0.25
C VAL A 537 -0.17 7.49 -1.15
N ARG A 538 -0.95 6.53 -1.63
CA ARG A 538 -0.52 5.49 -2.55
C ARG A 538 -1.36 5.62 -3.81
N TRP A 539 -0.75 5.71 -4.99
CA TRP A 539 -1.47 5.76 -6.26
C TRP A 539 -0.57 5.41 -7.45
N ALA A 540 -1.18 5.08 -8.59
CA ALA A 540 -0.45 4.90 -9.85
C ALA A 540 -1.27 5.30 -11.09
N CYS A 541 -2.47 4.74 -11.30
CA CYS A 541 -3.30 5.07 -12.47
C CYS A 541 -4.00 6.42 -12.36
N ARG A 542 -4.41 6.80 -11.14
CA ARG A 542 -5.24 7.98 -10.80
C ARG A 542 -6.64 8.00 -11.43
N THR A 543 -7.17 6.84 -11.82
CA THR A 543 -8.43 6.72 -12.57
C THR A 543 -9.26 5.49 -12.15
N GLY A 544 -9.05 4.97 -10.94
CA GLY A 544 -9.86 3.88 -10.39
C GLY A 544 -9.62 2.48 -10.98
N VAL A 545 -8.44 2.22 -11.56
CA VAL A 545 -8.15 0.92 -12.22
C VAL A 545 -7.17 0.05 -11.44
N CYS A 546 -6.11 0.62 -10.86
CA CYS A 546 -5.03 -0.19 -10.28
C CYS A 546 -5.22 -0.53 -8.79
N HIS A 547 -6.25 0.01 -8.13
CA HIS A 547 -6.53 -0.12 -6.68
C HIS A 547 -5.42 0.29 -5.70
N ASN A 548 -4.23 0.70 -6.17
CA ASN A 548 -3.15 1.20 -5.28
C ASN A 548 -3.58 2.32 -4.32
N CYS A 549 -4.62 3.09 -4.65
CA CYS A 549 -5.20 4.14 -3.82
C CYS A 549 -6.35 3.67 -2.92
N GLU A 550 -6.62 2.37 -2.87
CA GLU A 550 -7.65 1.81 -2.01
C GLU A 550 -7.31 2.08 -0.55
N SER A 551 -8.21 2.79 0.12
CA SER A 551 -8.07 3.25 1.50
C SER A 551 -9.32 2.86 2.29
N GLY A 552 -9.22 2.81 3.61
CA GLY A 552 -10.38 2.52 4.46
C GLY A 552 -11.33 3.71 4.59
N LEU A 553 -12.62 3.50 4.37
CA LEU A 553 -13.67 4.46 4.70
C LEU A 553 -14.07 4.26 6.17
N VAL A 554 -13.77 5.24 7.02
CA VAL A 554 -14.12 5.19 8.45
C VAL A 554 -15.57 5.60 8.65
N SER A 555 -16.03 6.67 7.99
CA SER A 555 -17.44 7.07 7.95
C SER A 555 -17.71 8.03 6.79
N GLY A 556 -18.99 8.23 6.46
CA GLY A 556 -19.42 9.17 5.42
C GLY A 556 -19.85 8.47 4.15
N SER A 557 -19.99 9.22 3.07
CA SER A 557 -20.43 8.71 1.76
C SER A 557 -19.72 9.46 0.64
N ILE A 558 -19.40 8.72 -0.42
CA ILE A 558 -18.66 9.22 -1.57
C ILE A 558 -19.43 8.94 -2.87
N ALA A 559 -19.10 9.72 -3.89
CA ALA A 559 -19.46 9.46 -5.28
C ALA A 559 -18.17 9.25 -6.10
N TYR A 560 -18.25 8.47 -7.18
CA TYR A 560 -17.12 8.26 -8.07
C TYR A 560 -17.22 9.11 -9.34
N SER A 561 -16.08 9.68 -9.75
CA SER A 561 -15.90 10.38 -11.01
C SER A 561 -14.44 10.27 -11.44
N PRO A 562 -14.11 9.48 -12.48
CA PRO A 562 -15.00 8.56 -13.18
C PRO A 562 -15.41 7.36 -12.31
N GLU A 563 -16.44 6.62 -12.73
CA GLU A 563 -16.78 5.33 -12.13
C GLU A 563 -15.61 4.35 -12.31
N PRO A 564 -15.15 3.65 -11.25
CA PRO A 564 -14.08 2.67 -11.37
C PRO A 564 -14.54 1.43 -12.14
N LEU A 565 -13.60 0.75 -12.80
CA LEU A 565 -13.90 -0.47 -13.57
C LEU A 565 -14.32 -1.64 -12.68
N ASP A 566 -13.73 -1.70 -11.50
CA ASP A 566 -14.07 -2.62 -10.43
C ASP A 566 -14.12 -1.86 -9.11
N LYS A 567 -15.11 -2.17 -8.28
CA LYS A 567 -15.31 -1.43 -7.02
C LYS A 567 -14.36 -1.98 -5.96
N PRO A 568 -13.86 -1.14 -5.04
CA PRO A 568 -13.10 -1.63 -3.89
C PRO A 568 -14.00 -2.48 -2.99
N ALA A 569 -13.41 -3.18 -2.02
CA ALA A 569 -14.21 -3.92 -1.04
C ALA A 569 -15.12 -2.98 -0.24
N ASP A 570 -16.29 -3.48 0.21
CA ASP A 570 -17.21 -2.69 1.03
C ASP A 570 -16.52 -2.17 2.30
N GLY A 571 -16.64 -0.87 2.58
CA GLY A 571 -15.91 -0.23 3.67
C GLY A 571 -14.53 0.31 3.30
N ASN A 572 -14.11 0.14 2.05
CA ASN A 572 -13.00 0.85 1.42
C ASN A 572 -13.51 1.81 0.33
N LEU A 573 -12.61 2.68 -0.14
CA LEU A 573 -12.84 3.59 -1.26
C LEU A 573 -11.58 3.75 -2.12
N LEU A 574 -11.75 4.13 -3.39
CA LEU A 574 -10.65 4.52 -4.28
C LEU A 574 -10.48 6.04 -4.30
N ILE A 575 -9.57 6.57 -3.48
CA ILE A 575 -9.45 8.04 -3.29
C ILE A 575 -9.13 8.82 -4.56
N CYS A 576 -8.55 8.17 -5.57
CA CYS A 576 -8.12 8.83 -6.82
C CYS A 576 -9.27 9.19 -7.77
N CYS A 577 -10.46 8.64 -7.56
CA CYS A 577 -11.65 8.95 -8.34
C CYS A 577 -12.87 9.17 -7.47
N SER A 578 -12.72 9.32 -6.15
CA SER A 578 -13.85 9.57 -5.25
C SER A 578 -13.96 11.04 -4.86
N GLN A 579 -15.19 11.52 -4.72
CA GLN A 579 -15.56 12.84 -4.21
C GLN A 579 -16.49 12.67 -3.00
N PRO A 580 -16.36 13.48 -1.93
CA PRO A 580 -17.25 13.42 -0.78
C PRO A 580 -18.65 13.92 -1.15
N VAL A 581 -19.68 13.20 -0.72
CA VAL A 581 -21.09 13.65 -0.80
C VAL A 581 -21.47 14.46 0.45
N GLY A 582 -20.82 14.16 1.57
CA GLY A 582 -20.94 14.84 2.85
C GLY A 582 -19.68 14.62 3.68
N ASP A 583 -19.72 14.97 4.97
CA ASP A 583 -18.58 14.79 5.86
C ASP A 583 -18.08 13.33 5.83
N THR A 584 -16.78 13.17 5.60
CA THR A 584 -16.17 11.88 5.31
C THR A 584 -14.87 11.73 6.09
N VAL A 585 -14.70 10.55 6.70
CA VAL A 585 -13.50 10.22 7.49
C VAL A 585 -12.80 9.04 6.82
N ILE A 586 -11.52 9.21 6.56
CA ILE A 586 -10.69 8.30 5.76
C ILE A 586 -9.47 7.88 6.59
N ASP A 587 -9.12 6.61 6.46
CA ASP A 587 -8.00 5.97 7.16
C ASP A 587 -6.66 6.29 6.49
N LEU A 588 -6.26 7.57 6.50
CA LEU A 588 -5.02 8.13 5.94
C LEU A 588 -4.33 9.09 6.90
#